data_AF-A0A1F9PCR6-F1
#
_entry.id   AF-A0A1F9PCR6-F1
#
_cell.length_a   1.000
_cell.length_b   1.000
_cell.length_c   1.000
_cell.angle_alpha   90.00
_cell.angle_beta   90.00
_cell.angle_gamma   90.00
#
_symmetry.space_group_name_H-M   'P 1'
#
loop_
_entity.id
_entity.type
_entity.pdbx_description
1 polymer ?
#
loop_
_entity_poly.entity_id
_entity_poly.type
_entity_poly.pdbx_seq_one_letter_code
_entity_poly.pdbx_strand_id
1 'polypeptide(L)'
;MKGVLSLLFPKLGEMWGDIGFESPNEATWRKQLRICSPDIFPIFFHLALPQGDISNAEIKVILSLADNPQEFSGRLLELAAQIRPDCFTRLHAFLDRVMDYTGNEIAVESIPSIFLSLFDVGDQFIRPEDEGSGKLPIGNDQRVAQIILQLLHRLPWDRRFDALRQAITDGRAVFTSAKIVMELRKLSDKQADEERPQAEALIRRDDLVGLADLVLSKMRNAAANESLLTCPKLPEILTFWKDLAGEAEPIAWVSTMGRDDHKLANLLEKFMEKESCHSMSQGDGTPRYRLNQKVLTPFLDPGNLLDRTRTLTGSEWLGEPQKDALRLYIKNNEFKGH
;
A
#
# COMPACT_ATOMS: atom_id res chain seq x y z
N MET A 1 18.47 -32.78 26.80
CA MET A 1 17.78 -32.54 25.51
C MET A 1 16.68 -31.49 25.64
N LYS A 2 15.76 -31.59 26.63
CA LYS A 2 14.74 -30.55 26.90
C LYS A 2 15.29 -29.13 27.10
N GLY A 3 16.37 -28.95 27.86
CA GLY A 3 16.95 -27.61 28.09
C GLY A 3 17.51 -26.93 26.83
N VAL A 4 18.14 -27.70 25.92
CA VAL A 4 18.66 -27.15 24.65
C VAL A 4 17.51 -26.77 23.72
N LEU A 5 16.46 -27.59 23.65
CA LEU A 5 15.28 -27.28 22.85
C LEU A 5 14.51 -26.06 23.38
N SER A 6 14.45 -25.86 24.70
CA SER A 6 13.80 -24.69 25.30
C SER A 6 14.60 -23.41 25.06
N LEU A 7 15.94 -23.50 25.01
CA LEU A 7 16.82 -22.38 24.64
C LEU A 7 16.67 -22.00 23.15
N LEU A 8 16.61 -22.99 22.27
CA LEU A 8 16.51 -22.79 20.82
C LEU A 8 15.10 -22.44 20.36
N PHE A 9 14.06 -22.95 21.03
CA PHE A 9 12.65 -22.75 20.73
C PHE A 9 11.89 -22.33 21.99
N PRO A 10 11.91 -21.02 22.35
CA PRO A 10 11.31 -20.53 23.58
C PRO A 10 9.82 -20.87 23.74
N LYS A 11 9.07 -20.94 22.63
CA LYS A 11 7.66 -21.39 22.64
C LYS A 11 7.47 -22.83 23.16
N LEU A 12 8.45 -23.72 22.97
CA LEU A 12 8.41 -25.08 23.54
C LEU A 12 8.69 -25.06 25.06
N GLY A 13 9.56 -24.15 25.52
CA GLY A 13 9.80 -23.91 26.95
C GLY A 13 8.56 -23.39 27.67
N GLU A 14 7.84 -22.45 27.06
CA GLU A 14 6.53 -21.96 27.57
C GLU A 14 5.51 -23.11 27.69
N MET A 15 5.40 -23.97 26.67
CA MET A 15 4.54 -25.15 26.71
C MET A 15 4.95 -26.18 27.78
N TRP A 16 6.21 -26.17 28.20
CA TRP A 16 6.73 -27.06 29.25
C TRP A 16 6.70 -26.46 30.66
N GLY A 17 6.25 -25.21 30.80
CA GLY A 17 6.11 -24.54 32.08
C GLY A 17 7.42 -23.98 32.66
N ASP A 18 8.42 -23.72 31.82
CA ASP A 18 9.68 -23.10 32.27
C ASP A 18 9.42 -21.63 32.66
N ILE A 19 9.50 -21.35 33.96
CA ILE A 19 9.28 -20.02 34.54
C ILE A 19 10.56 -19.20 34.35
N GLY A 20 10.56 -18.26 33.40
CA GLY A 20 11.67 -17.32 33.21
C GLY A 20 11.95 -16.87 31.77
N PHE A 21 11.23 -17.37 30.77
CA PHE A 21 11.32 -16.82 29.43
C PHE A 21 10.36 -15.63 29.30
N GLU A 22 10.90 -14.41 29.32
CA GLU A 22 10.20 -13.27 28.72
C GLU A 22 9.92 -13.64 27.26
N SER A 23 8.67 -13.55 26.82
CA SER A 23 8.29 -13.83 25.43
C SER A 23 8.96 -12.79 24.52
N PRO A 24 10.08 -13.09 23.86
CA PRO A 24 10.73 -12.12 23.00
C PRO A 24 9.90 -12.05 21.72
N ASN A 25 9.55 -10.84 21.30
CA ASN A 25 8.76 -10.60 20.08
C ASN A 25 9.44 -11.27 18.86
N GLU A 26 8.66 -11.80 17.93
CA GLU A 26 9.11 -12.45 16.70
C GLU A 26 10.05 -11.56 15.89
N ALA A 27 9.81 -10.25 15.89
CA ALA A 27 10.71 -9.23 15.32
C ALA A 27 12.13 -9.32 15.90
N THR A 28 12.27 -9.50 17.22
CA THR A 28 13.58 -9.65 17.89
C THR A 28 14.26 -10.95 17.46
N TRP A 29 13.52 -12.05 17.32
CA TRP A 29 14.07 -13.32 16.85
C TRP A 29 14.57 -13.22 15.41
N ARG A 30 13.83 -12.55 14.52
CA ARG A 30 14.25 -12.30 13.14
C ARG A 30 15.52 -11.46 13.06
N LYS A 31 15.58 -10.37 13.82
CA LYS A 31 16.77 -9.50 13.90
C LYS A 31 18.01 -10.26 14.36
N GLN A 32 17.86 -11.06 15.41
CA GLN A 32 18.95 -11.82 16.02
C GLN A 32 19.28 -13.12 15.27
N LEU A 33 18.61 -13.39 14.14
CA LEU A 33 18.77 -14.63 13.36
C LEU A 33 18.59 -15.88 14.23
N ARG A 34 17.61 -15.85 15.14
CA ARG A 34 17.34 -16.99 16.02
C ARG A 34 16.60 -18.09 15.26
N ILE A 35 17.01 -19.34 15.46
CA ILE A 35 16.41 -20.53 14.83
C ILE A 35 14.91 -20.70 15.15
N CYS A 36 14.40 -20.11 16.23
CA CYS A 36 12.98 -20.13 16.57
C CYS A 36 12.10 -19.20 15.73
N SER A 37 12.68 -18.30 14.93
CA SER A 37 11.89 -17.48 14.02
C SER A 37 11.40 -18.33 12.83
N PRO A 38 10.10 -18.32 12.49
CA PRO A 38 9.57 -19.02 11.32
C PRO A 38 10.29 -18.65 10.01
N ASP A 39 10.70 -17.39 9.87
CA ASP A 39 11.41 -16.89 8.68
C ASP A 39 12.88 -17.36 8.64
N ILE A 40 13.47 -17.61 9.80
CA ILE A 40 14.89 -17.98 9.94
C ILE A 40 15.09 -19.50 10.02
N PHE A 41 14.11 -20.23 10.57
CA PHE A 41 14.16 -21.66 10.78
C PHE A 41 14.53 -22.43 9.48
N PRO A 42 13.88 -22.19 8.32
CA PRO A 42 14.24 -22.87 7.08
C PRO A 42 15.69 -22.62 6.65
N ILE A 43 16.23 -21.41 6.88
CA ILE A 43 17.59 -21.03 6.48
C ILE A 43 18.64 -21.89 7.19
N PHE A 44 18.44 -22.19 8.49
CA PHE A 44 19.38 -22.99 9.28
C PHE A 44 19.53 -24.43 8.75
N PHE A 45 18.48 -25.00 8.16
CA PHE A 45 18.50 -26.36 7.62
C PHE A 45 18.83 -26.40 6.13
N HIS A 46 18.56 -25.33 5.38
CA HIS A 46 18.89 -25.22 3.96
C HIS A 46 20.28 -24.61 3.70
N LEU A 47 20.93 -24.03 4.71
CA LEU A 47 22.23 -23.33 4.63
C LEU A 47 22.31 -22.21 3.58
N ALA A 48 21.17 -21.77 3.07
CA ALA A 48 21.04 -20.72 2.07
C ALA A 48 19.75 -19.94 2.33
N LEU A 49 19.79 -18.63 2.05
CA LEU A 49 18.57 -17.83 1.94
C LEU A 49 17.78 -18.29 0.72
N PRO A 50 16.44 -18.38 0.79
CA PRO A 50 15.61 -18.53 -0.40
C PRO A 50 16.00 -17.50 -1.46
N GLN A 51 16.00 -17.91 -2.72
CA GLN A 51 16.39 -17.04 -3.82
C GLN A 51 15.50 -15.79 -3.86
N GLY A 52 16.10 -14.60 -3.79
CA GLY A 52 15.38 -13.33 -3.81
C GLY A 52 14.93 -12.80 -2.45
N ASP A 53 15.20 -13.52 -1.35
CA ASP A 53 15.06 -12.94 -0.01
C ASP A 53 16.02 -11.76 0.23
N ILE A 54 15.70 -10.97 1.24
CA ILE A 54 16.52 -9.86 1.70
C ILE A 54 17.33 -10.34 2.89
N SER A 55 18.65 -10.12 2.93
CA SER A 55 19.52 -10.49 4.06
C SER A 55 19.66 -9.37 5.09
N ASN A 56 20.09 -9.66 6.33
CA ASN A 56 20.36 -8.62 7.35
C ASN A 56 21.46 -7.64 6.90
N ALA A 57 22.47 -8.13 6.18
CA ALA A 57 23.54 -7.30 5.65
C ALA A 57 23.01 -6.35 4.58
N GLU A 58 22.15 -6.85 3.69
CA GLU A 58 21.51 -6.05 2.65
C GLU A 58 20.60 -4.96 3.24
N ILE A 59 19.81 -5.26 4.28
CA ILE A 59 19.01 -4.23 4.98
C ILE A 59 19.92 -3.12 5.52
N LYS A 60 21.01 -3.48 6.19
CA LYS A 60 21.96 -2.49 6.74
C LYS A 60 22.57 -1.62 5.65
N VAL A 61 22.93 -2.20 4.50
CA VAL A 61 23.43 -1.46 3.34
C VAL A 61 22.38 -0.49 2.82
N ILE A 62 21.13 -0.93 2.64
CA ILE A 62 20.04 -0.06 2.16
C ILE A 62 19.76 1.06 3.18
N LEU A 63 19.70 0.74 4.48
CA LEU A 63 19.47 1.74 5.53
C LEU A 63 20.65 2.71 5.68
N SER A 64 21.87 2.35 5.27
CA SER A 64 22.99 3.29 5.26
C SER A 64 22.82 4.41 4.22
N LEU A 65 21.90 4.26 3.27
CA LEU A 65 21.53 5.28 2.28
C LEU A 65 20.42 6.21 2.79
N ALA A 66 19.88 6.01 4.00
CA ALA A 66 18.68 6.70 4.48
C ALA A 66 18.80 8.22 4.54
N ASP A 67 20.02 8.76 4.69
CA ASP A 67 20.26 10.21 4.70
C ASP A 67 20.25 10.84 3.31
N ASN A 68 20.30 10.04 2.24
CA ASN A 68 20.30 10.49 0.85
C ASN A 68 19.01 10.04 0.14
N PRO A 69 17.99 10.91 0.03
CA PRO A 69 16.69 10.56 -0.55
C PRO A 69 16.80 9.97 -1.96
N GLN A 70 17.71 10.47 -2.79
CA GLN A 70 17.86 10.04 -4.17
C GLN A 70 18.45 8.63 -4.27
N GLU A 71 19.51 8.35 -3.51
CA GLU A 71 20.12 7.01 -3.46
C GLU A 71 19.19 5.99 -2.82
N PHE A 72 18.49 6.37 -1.74
CA PHE A 72 17.51 5.52 -1.09
C PHE A 72 16.35 5.19 -2.04
N SER A 73 15.75 6.18 -2.71
CA SER A 73 14.71 5.99 -3.72
C SER A 73 15.17 5.08 -4.85
N GLY A 74 16.36 5.32 -5.40
CA GLY A 74 16.93 4.50 -6.48
C GLY A 74 17.04 3.03 -6.05
N ARG A 75 17.55 2.78 -4.85
CA ARG A 75 17.70 1.42 -4.33
C ARG A 75 16.36 0.72 -4.09
N LEU A 76 15.33 1.44 -3.62
CA LEU A 76 13.99 0.86 -3.46
C LEU A 76 13.33 0.55 -4.82
N LEU A 77 13.51 1.41 -5.82
CA LEU A 77 13.02 1.17 -7.18
C LEU A 77 13.70 -0.03 -7.85
N GLU A 78 15.00 -0.22 -7.61
CA GLU A 78 15.72 -1.42 -8.07
C GLU A 78 15.12 -2.70 -7.48
N LEU A 79 14.78 -2.70 -6.19
CA LEU A 79 14.12 -3.82 -5.53
C LEU A 79 12.70 -4.05 -6.07
N ALA A 80 11.97 -2.97 -6.39
CA ALA A 80 10.65 -3.06 -7.00
C ALA A 80 10.72 -3.71 -8.38
N ALA A 81 11.79 -3.50 -9.15
CA ALA A 81 11.97 -4.08 -10.47
C ALA A 81 12.37 -5.58 -10.46
N GLN A 82 12.71 -6.14 -9.30
CA GLN A 82 13.21 -7.52 -9.18
C GLN A 82 12.10 -8.45 -8.69
N ILE A 83 11.66 -9.40 -9.53
CA ILE A 83 10.67 -10.42 -9.18
C ILE A 83 11.35 -11.63 -8.54
N ARG A 84 10.77 -12.14 -7.45
CA ARG A 84 11.17 -13.34 -6.73
C ARG A 84 10.46 -14.59 -7.28
N PRO A 85 10.94 -15.80 -6.93
CA PRO A 85 10.28 -17.05 -7.35
C PRO A 85 8.83 -17.23 -6.84
N ASP A 86 8.45 -16.51 -5.78
CA ASP A 86 7.08 -16.49 -5.25
C ASP A 86 6.18 -15.42 -5.92
N CYS A 87 6.64 -14.85 -7.04
CA CYS A 87 5.99 -13.82 -7.84
C CYS A 87 5.84 -12.43 -7.18
N PHE A 88 6.27 -12.27 -5.93
CA PHE A 88 6.38 -10.96 -5.28
C PHE A 88 7.65 -10.23 -5.74
N THR A 89 7.67 -8.91 -5.61
CA THR A 89 8.91 -8.15 -5.81
C THR A 89 9.85 -8.34 -4.62
N ARG A 90 11.14 -8.06 -4.81
CA ARG A 90 12.08 -7.98 -3.69
C ARG A 90 11.79 -6.79 -2.78
N LEU A 91 11.11 -5.75 -3.29
CA LEU A 91 10.64 -4.64 -2.47
C LEU A 91 9.62 -5.10 -1.43
N HIS A 92 8.66 -5.96 -1.80
CA HIS A 92 7.72 -6.56 -0.85
C HIS A 92 8.43 -7.15 0.37
N ALA A 93 9.43 -8.00 0.10
CA ALA A 93 10.23 -8.62 1.15
C ALA A 93 11.03 -7.59 1.95
N PHE A 94 11.60 -6.58 1.30
CA PHE A 94 12.31 -5.52 2.01
C PHE A 94 11.40 -4.73 2.95
N LEU A 95 10.22 -4.34 2.50
CA LEU A 95 9.26 -3.57 3.29
C LEU A 95 8.75 -4.37 4.50
N ASP A 96 8.55 -5.69 4.36
CA ASP A 96 8.21 -6.54 5.51
C ASP A 96 9.34 -6.61 6.54
N ARG A 97 10.58 -6.72 6.07
CA ARG A 97 11.73 -6.83 6.96
C ARG A 97 12.11 -5.49 7.60
N VAL A 98 11.99 -4.37 6.89
CA VAL A 98 12.43 -3.05 7.40
C VAL A 98 11.56 -2.56 8.56
N MET A 99 10.31 -3.01 8.66
CA MET A 99 9.44 -2.75 9.81
C MET A 99 10.06 -3.21 11.13
N ASP A 100 10.88 -4.27 11.12
CA ASP A 100 11.59 -4.68 12.32
C ASP A 100 12.58 -3.56 12.75
N TYR A 101 13.19 -2.84 11.83
CA TYR A 101 14.28 -1.86 12.07
C TYR A 101 13.81 -0.42 12.33
N THR A 102 12.52 -0.12 12.22
CA THR A 102 11.99 1.24 12.40
C THR A 102 12.09 1.74 13.84
N GLY A 103 12.18 0.83 14.82
CA GLY A 103 12.18 1.14 16.25
C GLY A 103 13.39 1.95 16.73
N ASN A 104 14.61 1.51 16.44
CA ASN A 104 15.83 2.13 17.00
C ASN A 104 16.99 2.27 16.00
N GLU A 105 17.03 1.44 14.95
CA GLU A 105 18.20 1.29 14.09
C GLU A 105 18.32 2.40 13.04
N ILE A 106 17.21 3.04 12.67
CA ILE A 106 17.20 4.23 11.82
C ILE A 106 17.45 5.46 12.71
N ALA A 107 18.42 6.30 12.36
CA ALA A 107 18.67 7.56 13.07
C ALA A 107 17.48 8.51 12.91
N VAL A 108 17.15 9.27 13.96
CA VAL A 108 15.97 10.16 13.94
C VAL A 108 16.15 11.28 12.91
N GLU A 109 17.39 11.68 12.70
CA GLU A 109 17.85 12.68 11.75
C GLU A 109 17.65 12.25 10.29
N SER A 110 17.65 10.95 10.01
CA SER A 110 17.44 10.38 8.68
C SER A 110 15.96 10.31 8.29
N ILE A 111 15.04 10.40 9.26
CA ILE A 111 13.60 10.19 9.02
C ILE A 111 13.02 11.17 7.98
N PRO A 112 13.31 12.48 8.01
CA PRO A 112 12.86 13.40 6.96
C PRO A 112 13.35 13.00 5.57
N SER A 113 14.59 12.53 5.43
CA SER A 113 15.13 12.05 4.15
C SER A 113 14.42 10.79 3.65
N ILE A 114 14.09 9.85 4.55
CA ILE A 114 13.27 8.69 4.23
C ILE A 114 11.87 9.12 3.75
N PHE A 115 11.24 10.10 4.42
CA PHE A 115 9.93 10.60 4.00
C PHE A 115 9.99 11.24 2.62
N LEU A 116 11.00 12.07 2.33
CA LEU A 116 11.21 12.63 0.99
C LEU A 116 11.29 11.53 -0.06
N SER A 117 11.98 10.43 0.22
CA SER A 117 12.05 9.29 -0.70
C SER A 117 10.69 8.58 -0.88
N LEU A 118 10.04 8.18 0.22
CA LEU A 118 8.79 7.41 0.16
C LEU A 118 7.64 8.22 -0.46
N PHE A 119 7.55 9.53 -0.21
CA PHE A 119 6.56 10.40 -0.84
C PHE A 119 6.94 10.81 -2.26
N ASP A 120 8.18 10.58 -2.70
CA ASP A 120 8.59 10.83 -4.08
C ASP A 120 8.25 9.65 -5.01
N VAL A 121 8.56 8.42 -4.58
CA VAL A 121 8.45 7.23 -5.43
C VAL A 121 7.41 6.21 -4.95
N GLY A 122 6.73 6.46 -3.83
CA GLY A 122 5.84 5.49 -3.17
C GLY A 122 4.72 4.93 -4.05
N ASP A 123 4.18 5.71 -4.97
CA ASP A 123 3.14 5.25 -5.90
C ASP A 123 3.66 4.17 -6.85
N GLN A 124 4.96 4.18 -7.17
CA GLN A 124 5.60 3.19 -8.05
C GLN A 124 5.79 1.83 -7.36
N PHE A 125 5.62 1.78 -6.03
CA PHE A 125 5.70 0.55 -5.24
C PHE A 125 4.39 -0.24 -5.25
N ILE A 126 3.29 0.37 -5.72
CA ILE A 126 1.96 -0.22 -5.67
C ILE A 126 1.74 -1.04 -6.93
N ARG A 127 1.94 -2.35 -6.79
CA ARG A 127 1.90 -3.31 -7.89
C ARG A 127 0.91 -4.44 -7.59
N PRO A 128 0.12 -4.89 -8.58
CA PRO A 128 -0.84 -5.98 -8.38
C PRO A 128 -0.18 -7.29 -7.89
N GLU A 129 1.06 -7.54 -8.28
CA GLU A 129 1.83 -8.71 -7.87
C GLU A 129 2.16 -8.68 -6.37
N ASP A 130 2.28 -7.49 -5.79
CA ASP A 130 2.63 -7.29 -4.37
C ASP A 130 1.42 -7.23 -3.44
N GLU A 131 0.21 -7.30 -3.99
CA GLU A 131 -1.00 -7.48 -3.21
C GLU A 131 -1.09 -8.93 -2.75
N GLY A 132 -1.00 -9.15 -1.42
CA GLY A 132 -1.15 -10.48 -0.84
C GLY A 132 -2.47 -11.17 -1.26
N SER A 133 -2.55 -12.48 -1.12
CA SER A 133 -3.80 -13.22 -1.37
C SER A 133 -4.63 -13.37 -0.09
N GLY A 134 -5.95 -13.25 -0.18
CA GLY A 134 -6.85 -13.49 0.96
C GLY A 134 -7.94 -12.42 1.17
N LYS A 135 -8.62 -12.47 2.32
CA LYS A 135 -9.74 -11.57 2.67
C LYS A 135 -9.32 -10.13 3.00
N LEU A 136 -8.07 -9.94 3.40
CA LEU A 136 -7.46 -8.65 3.71
C LEU A 136 -6.07 -8.61 3.06
N PRO A 137 -6.01 -8.46 1.72
CA PRO A 137 -4.74 -8.40 1.00
C PRO A 137 -3.96 -7.18 1.48
N ILE A 138 -2.75 -7.41 2.02
CA ILE A 138 -1.83 -6.34 2.41
C ILE A 138 -0.89 -6.11 1.23
N GLY A 139 -0.98 -4.94 0.61
CA GLY A 139 -0.08 -4.49 -0.45
C GLY A 139 1.09 -3.66 0.10
N ASN A 140 1.98 -3.23 -0.81
CA ASN A 140 3.08 -2.34 -0.45
C ASN A 140 2.60 -0.97 0.03
N ASP A 141 1.43 -0.51 -0.42
CA ASP A 141 0.79 0.72 0.06
C ASP A 141 0.60 0.72 1.59
N GLN A 142 0.09 -0.39 2.13
CA GLN A 142 -0.13 -0.52 3.56
C GLN A 142 1.19 -0.65 4.33
N ARG A 143 2.18 -1.37 3.77
CA ARG A 143 3.52 -1.50 4.38
C ARG A 143 4.24 -0.17 4.45
N VAL A 144 4.25 0.59 3.35
CA VAL A 144 4.82 1.94 3.29
C VAL A 144 4.12 2.86 4.28
N ALA A 145 2.78 2.82 4.34
CA ALA A 145 2.03 3.59 5.32
C ALA A 145 2.43 3.25 6.75
N GLN A 146 2.54 1.96 7.07
CA GLN A 146 2.96 1.50 8.40
C GLN A 146 4.37 1.97 8.77
N ILE A 147 5.33 1.90 7.85
CA ILE A 147 6.70 2.38 8.04
C ILE A 147 6.70 3.88 8.32
N ILE A 148 5.98 4.68 7.53
CA ILE A 148 5.88 6.13 7.72
C ILE A 148 5.30 6.46 9.10
N LEU A 149 4.21 5.80 9.51
CA LEU A 149 3.57 6.05 10.81
C LEU A 149 4.48 5.66 11.99
N GLN A 150 5.20 4.54 11.89
CA GLN A 150 6.18 4.11 12.91
C GLN A 150 7.33 5.11 13.05
N LEU A 151 7.88 5.58 11.93
CA LEU A 151 8.96 6.58 11.94
C LEU A 151 8.46 7.96 12.40
N LEU A 152 7.25 8.35 12.02
CA LEU A 152 6.62 9.59 12.47
C LEU A 152 6.51 9.64 13.99
N HIS A 153 6.15 8.52 14.62
CA HIS A 153 6.07 8.42 16.07
C HIS A 153 7.40 8.70 16.77
N ARG A 154 8.54 8.43 16.11
CA ARG A 154 9.88 8.68 16.65
C ARG A 154 10.34 10.13 16.52
N LEU A 155 9.74 10.91 15.64
CA LEU A 155 10.04 12.33 15.54
C LEU A 155 9.51 13.10 16.75
N PRO A 156 10.24 14.14 17.22
CA PRO A 156 9.71 15.11 18.17
C PRO A 156 8.37 15.68 17.70
N TRP A 157 7.43 15.84 18.64
CA TRP A 157 6.04 16.23 18.35
C TRP A 157 5.93 17.46 17.44
N ASP A 158 6.75 18.48 17.70
CA ASP A 158 6.80 19.75 16.99
C ASP A 158 7.35 19.63 15.56
N ARG A 159 8.10 18.57 15.23
CA ARG A 159 8.68 18.34 13.90
C ARG A 159 7.82 17.48 12.98
N ARG A 160 6.83 16.77 13.52
CA ARG A 160 6.03 15.78 12.78
C ARG A 160 5.25 16.40 11.62
N PHE A 161 4.58 17.54 11.86
CA PHE A 161 3.85 18.25 10.82
C PHE A 161 4.77 18.76 9.72
N ASP A 162 5.88 19.42 10.07
CA ASP A 162 6.79 19.98 9.07
C ASP A 162 7.43 18.91 8.20
N ALA A 163 7.81 17.76 8.78
CA ALA A 163 8.37 16.63 8.03
C ALA A 163 7.36 16.06 7.01
N LEU A 164 6.10 15.85 7.42
CA LEU A 164 5.05 15.38 6.52
C LEU A 164 4.67 16.43 5.47
N ARG A 165 4.53 17.69 5.88
CA ARG A 165 4.23 18.81 4.98
C ARG A 165 5.27 18.88 3.87
N GLN A 166 6.55 18.88 4.22
CA GLN A 166 7.63 18.94 3.25
C GLN A 166 7.58 17.74 2.30
N ALA A 167 7.46 16.53 2.83
CA ALA A 167 7.39 15.32 2.00
C ALA A 167 6.19 15.30 1.04
N ILE A 168 5.01 15.72 1.50
CA ILE A 168 3.81 15.85 0.65
C ILE A 168 3.99 16.94 -0.40
N THR A 169 4.59 18.07 -0.05
CA THR A 169 4.80 19.17 -1.01
C THR A 169 5.79 18.77 -2.10
N ASP A 170 6.96 18.26 -1.72
CA ASP A 170 8.07 18.01 -2.63
C ASP A 170 7.94 16.68 -3.38
N GLY A 171 7.29 15.70 -2.76
CA GLY A 171 7.11 14.36 -3.34
C GLY A 171 6.15 14.33 -4.52
N ARG A 172 6.33 13.36 -5.42
CA ARG A 172 5.47 13.12 -6.59
C ARG A 172 4.33 12.12 -6.35
N ALA A 173 4.42 11.30 -5.31
CA ALA A 173 3.48 10.22 -5.02
C ALA A 173 2.14 10.75 -4.48
N VAL A 174 1.13 10.82 -5.36
CA VAL A 174 -0.21 11.34 -5.03
C VAL A 174 -0.94 10.38 -4.11
N PHE A 175 -0.92 9.07 -4.42
CA PHE A 175 -1.63 8.09 -3.62
C PHE A 175 -0.99 7.89 -2.26
N THR A 176 0.34 7.77 -2.20
CA THR A 176 1.07 7.65 -0.93
C THR A 176 0.74 8.84 -0.01
N SER A 177 0.73 10.06 -0.55
CA SER A 177 0.35 11.25 0.21
C SER A 177 -1.07 11.16 0.76
N ALA A 178 -2.03 10.78 -0.09
CA ALA A 178 -3.42 10.61 0.30
C ALA A 178 -3.61 9.52 1.36
N LYS A 179 -2.98 8.36 1.15
CA LYS A 179 -3.04 7.21 2.04
C LYS A 179 -2.58 7.58 3.45
N ILE A 180 -1.49 8.33 3.60
CA ILE A 180 -1.02 8.77 4.93
C ILE A 180 -2.05 9.67 5.62
N VAL A 181 -2.62 10.64 4.91
CA VAL A 181 -3.65 11.51 5.49
C VAL A 181 -4.90 10.70 5.86
N MET A 182 -5.31 9.74 5.03
CA MET A 182 -6.42 8.82 5.34
C MET A 182 -6.16 8.01 6.61
N GLU A 183 -4.96 7.45 6.78
CA GLU A 183 -4.61 6.69 8.00
C GLU A 183 -4.54 7.59 9.24
N LEU A 184 -3.98 8.80 9.14
CA LEU A 184 -3.96 9.76 10.24
C LEU A 184 -5.37 10.20 10.66
N ARG A 185 -6.29 10.40 9.69
CA ARG A 185 -7.70 10.69 9.97
C ARG A 185 -8.38 9.53 10.69
N LYS A 186 -8.21 8.29 10.21
CA LYS A 186 -8.74 7.09 10.89
C LYS A 186 -8.25 6.98 12.34
N LEU A 187 -6.98 7.28 12.60
CA LEU A 187 -6.43 7.28 13.96
C LEU A 187 -7.06 8.39 14.83
N SER A 188 -7.24 9.59 14.28
CA SER A 188 -7.89 10.72 14.97
C SER A 188 -9.37 10.46 15.27
N ASP A 189 -10.10 9.85 14.34
CA ASP A 189 -11.54 9.57 14.49
C ASP A 189 -11.77 8.50 15.57
N LYS A 190 -10.97 7.42 15.58
CA LYS A 190 -11.01 6.42 16.66
C LYS A 190 -10.78 7.02 18.04
N GLN A 191 -9.89 8.01 18.15
CA GLN A 191 -9.63 8.72 19.41
C GLN A 191 -10.78 9.62 19.86
N ALA A 192 -11.64 10.07 18.94
CA ALA A 192 -12.81 10.87 19.27
C ALA A 192 -13.96 10.01 19.83
N ASP A 193 -14.08 8.76 19.38
CA ASP A 193 -15.13 7.82 19.80
C ASP A 193 -14.82 7.12 21.13
N GLU A 194 -13.56 7.09 21.58
CA GLU A 194 -13.18 6.49 22.86
C GLU A 194 -13.29 7.48 24.04
N GLU A 195 -14.06 7.12 25.08
CA GLU A 195 -14.25 7.94 26.30
C GLU A 195 -12.97 8.17 27.13
N ARG A 196 -11.85 7.52 26.78
CA ARG A 196 -10.54 7.70 27.42
C ARG A 196 -9.54 8.29 26.42
N PRO A 197 -8.86 9.40 26.75
CA PRO A 197 -7.82 9.95 25.89
C PRO A 197 -6.64 8.97 25.84
N GLN A 198 -6.42 8.31 24.70
CA GLN A 198 -5.20 7.56 24.46
C GLN A 198 -4.05 8.55 24.15
N ALA A 199 -2.88 8.32 24.74
CA ALA A 199 -1.67 9.12 24.57
C ALA A 199 -1.00 8.99 23.17
N GLU A 200 -1.75 8.53 22.16
CA GLU A 200 -1.24 8.01 20.90
C GLU A 200 -1.49 8.92 19.70
N ALA A 201 -1.96 10.16 19.91
CA ALA A 201 -2.09 11.12 18.82
C ALA A 201 -0.73 11.24 18.09
N LEU A 202 -0.74 11.21 16.76
CA LEU A 202 0.47 11.36 15.95
C LEU A 202 0.68 12.80 15.50
N ILE A 203 -0.39 13.55 15.32
CA ILE A 203 -0.38 14.94 14.86
C ILE A 203 -1.57 15.71 15.45
N ARG A 204 -1.51 17.04 15.49
CA ARG A 204 -2.65 17.88 15.90
C ARG A 204 -3.76 17.84 14.86
N ARG A 205 -5.01 18.02 15.29
CA ARG A 205 -6.17 18.07 14.37
C ARG A 205 -6.07 19.20 13.35
N ASP A 206 -5.67 20.40 13.77
CA ASP A 206 -5.53 21.55 12.86
C ASP A 206 -4.43 21.31 11.82
N ASP A 207 -3.31 20.72 12.25
CA ASP A 207 -2.22 20.32 11.35
C ASP A 207 -2.69 19.26 10.32
N LEU A 208 -3.55 18.32 10.74
CA LEU A 208 -4.13 17.32 9.86
C LEU A 208 -5.04 17.92 8.78
N VAL A 209 -5.79 18.98 9.11
CA VAL A 209 -6.56 19.75 8.12
C VAL A 209 -5.61 20.37 7.10
N GLY A 210 -4.51 20.98 7.56
CA GLY A 210 -3.49 21.53 6.67
C GLY A 210 -2.85 20.48 5.73
N LEU A 211 -2.58 19.27 6.23
CA LEU A 211 -2.10 18.17 5.38
C LEU A 211 -3.16 17.71 4.35
N ALA A 212 -4.43 17.68 4.74
CA ALA A 212 -5.52 17.33 3.83
C ALA A 212 -5.68 18.34 2.68
N ASP A 213 -5.52 19.64 2.97
CA ASP A 213 -5.55 20.70 1.93
C ASP A 213 -4.39 20.58 0.94
N LEU A 214 -3.20 20.20 1.43
CA LEU A 214 -2.03 19.94 0.57
C LEU A 214 -2.26 18.74 -0.35
N VAL A 215 -2.80 17.64 0.19
CA VAL A 215 -3.15 16.47 -0.61
C VAL A 215 -4.22 16.79 -1.64
N LEU A 216 -5.27 17.53 -1.25
CA LEU A 216 -6.33 17.94 -2.18
C LEU A 216 -5.78 18.79 -3.33
N SER A 217 -4.88 19.73 -3.01
CA SER A 217 -4.19 20.54 -4.02
C SER A 217 -3.35 19.68 -4.97
N LYS A 218 -2.67 18.67 -4.42
CA LYS A 218 -1.88 17.70 -5.18
C LYS A 218 -2.74 16.85 -6.11
N MET A 219 -3.89 16.37 -5.64
CA MET A 219 -4.87 15.65 -6.45
C MET A 219 -5.43 16.52 -7.58
N ARG A 220 -5.80 17.77 -7.30
CA ARG A 220 -6.28 18.72 -8.32
C ARG A 220 -5.23 19.00 -9.39
N ASN A 221 -3.96 19.16 -9.00
CA ASN A 221 -2.87 19.33 -9.95
C ASN A 221 -2.68 18.09 -10.83
N ALA A 222 -2.73 16.89 -10.23
CA ALA A 222 -2.66 15.63 -10.97
C ALA A 222 -3.88 15.41 -11.89
N ALA A 223 -5.06 15.89 -11.48
CA ALA A 223 -6.27 15.85 -12.29
C ALA A 223 -6.16 16.77 -13.51
N ALA A 224 -5.64 17.99 -13.29
CA ALA A 224 -5.49 19.01 -14.33
C ALA A 224 -4.45 18.66 -15.40
N ASN A 225 -3.38 17.95 -15.04
CA ASN A 225 -2.36 17.47 -15.99
C ASN A 225 -2.59 16.02 -16.46
N GLU A 226 -3.77 15.46 -16.17
CA GLU A 226 -4.22 14.11 -16.54
C GLU A 226 -3.41 12.94 -15.93
N SER A 227 -2.36 13.21 -15.15
CA SER A 227 -1.56 12.15 -14.50
C SER A 227 -2.33 11.35 -13.46
N LEU A 228 -3.42 11.90 -12.92
CA LEU A 228 -4.30 11.21 -11.95
C LEU A 228 -4.86 9.90 -12.52
N LEU A 229 -5.10 9.79 -13.83
CA LEU A 229 -5.60 8.56 -14.46
C LEU A 229 -4.60 7.40 -14.34
N THR A 230 -3.31 7.70 -14.27
CA THR A 230 -2.24 6.72 -14.09
C THR A 230 -1.96 6.39 -12.63
N CYS A 231 -2.50 7.18 -11.69
CA CYS A 231 -2.31 7.01 -10.26
C CYS A 231 -2.78 5.61 -9.80
N PRO A 232 -2.01 4.90 -8.96
CA PRO A 232 -2.46 3.65 -8.38
C PRO A 232 -3.69 3.88 -7.47
N LYS A 233 -4.50 2.83 -7.31
CA LYS A 233 -5.69 2.85 -6.42
C LYS A 233 -6.62 4.05 -6.68
N LEU A 234 -6.79 4.44 -7.95
CA LEU A 234 -7.65 5.54 -8.37
C LEU A 234 -9.06 5.54 -7.72
N PRO A 235 -9.76 4.40 -7.53
CA PRO A 235 -11.05 4.40 -6.86
C PRO A 235 -11.01 4.94 -5.41
N GLU A 236 -9.93 4.64 -4.68
CA GLU A 236 -9.72 5.18 -3.32
C GLU A 236 -9.44 6.68 -3.36
N ILE A 237 -8.67 7.14 -4.34
CA ILE A 237 -8.37 8.57 -4.53
C ILE A 237 -9.62 9.37 -4.87
N LEU A 238 -10.47 8.88 -5.77
CA LEU A 238 -11.72 9.56 -6.14
C LEU A 238 -12.69 9.63 -4.95
N THR A 239 -12.75 8.56 -4.15
CA THR A 239 -13.54 8.54 -2.92
C THR A 239 -13.01 9.57 -1.92
N PHE A 240 -11.70 9.60 -1.71
CA PHE A 240 -11.11 10.56 -0.77
C PHE A 240 -11.20 12.00 -1.27
N TRP A 241 -11.06 12.27 -2.57
CA TRP A 241 -11.28 13.59 -3.15
C TRP A 241 -12.73 14.04 -2.93
N LYS A 242 -13.70 13.14 -3.13
CA LYS A 242 -15.11 13.40 -2.80
C LYS A 242 -15.29 13.74 -1.31
N ASP A 243 -14.63 13.03 -0.41
CA ASP A 243 -14.72 13.29 1.03
C ASP A 243 -14.10 14.64 1.44
N LEU A 244 -13.10 15.14 0.69
CA LEU A 244 -12.43 16.41 0.95
C LEU A 244 -13.13 17.62 0.33
N ALA A 245 -13.62 17.52 -0.90
CA ALA A 245 -14.11 18.64 -1.71
C ALA A 245 -15.57 18.52 -2.16
N GLY A 246 -16.26 17.45 -1.76
CA GLY A 246 -17.59 17.12 -2.24
C GLY A 246 -17.58 16.43 -3.62
N GLU A 247 -18.78 16.11 -4.11
CA GLU A 247 -18.96 15.24 -5.28
C GLU A 247 -18.69 15.93 -6.62
N ALA A 248 -18.86 17.25 -6.70
CA ALA A 248 -18.89 17.97 -7.97
C ALA A 248 -17.58 17.87 -8.78
N GLU A 249 -16.44 18.11 -8.13
CA GLU A 249 -15.12 18.07 -8.77
C GLU A 249 -14.74 16.69 -9.32
N PRO A 250 -14.74 15.60 -8.52
CA PRO A 250 -14.36 14.29 -9.01
C PRO A 250 -15.33 13.74 -10.07
N ILE A 251 -16.64 14.00 -9.95
CA ILE A 251 -17.63 13.59 -10.98
C ILE A 251 -17.37 14.32 -12.30
N ALA A 252 -17.12 15.63 -12.26
CA ALA A 252 -16.83 16.42 -13.46
C ALA A 252 -15.53 15.95 -14.14
N TRP A 253 -14.50 15.63 -13.35
CA TRP A 253 -13.25 15.09 -13.86
C TRP A 253 -13.46 13.71 -14.53
N VAL A 254 -14.13 12.77 -13.84
CA VAL A 254 -14.44 11.44 -14.39
C VAL A 254 -15.27 11.55 -15.67
N SER A 255 -16.27 12.43 -15.69
CA SER A 255 -17.10 12.69 -16.88
C SER A 255 -16.28 13.22 -18.05
N THR A 256 -15.27 14.05 -17.78
CA THR A 256 -14.36 14.59 -18.81
C THR A 256 -13.45 13.49 -19.37
N MET A 257 -12.85 12.67 -18.50
CA MET A 257 -12.05 11.51 -18.91
C MET A 257 -12.88 10.51 -19.71
N GLY A 258 -14.13 10.29 -19.32
CA GLY A 258 -15.05 9.39 -19.99
C GLY A 258 -15.44 9.80 -21.41
N ARG A 259 -15.14 11.03 -21.87
CA ARG A 259 -15.42 11.49 -23.26
C ARG A 259 -14.45 10.93 -24.29
N ASP A 260 -13.29 10.48 -23.87
CA ASP A 260 -12.27 9.88 -24.72
C ASP A 260 -12.28 8.36 -24.53
N ASP A 261 -12.19 7.60 -25.63
CA ASP A 261 -12.33 6.14 -25.60
C ASP A 261 -11.15 5.46 -24.89
N HIS A 262 -9.93 5.93 -25.11
CA HIS A 262 -8.73 5.40 -24.45
C HIS A 262 -8.76 5.68 -22.95
N LYS A 263 -9.15 6.91 -22.59
CA LYS A 263 -9.25 7.31 -21.17
C LYS A 263 -10.36 6.59 -20.46
N LEU A 264 -11.52 6.36 -21.11
CA LEU A 264 -12.61 5.57 -20.56
C LEU A 264 -12.18 4.11 -20.30
N ALA A 265 -11.49 3.49 -21.25
CA ALA A 265 -10.98 2.13 -21.09
C ALA A 265 -9.99 2.01 -19.92
N ASN A 266 -9.02 2.93 -19.84
CA ASN A 266 -8.07 3.02 -18.73
C ASN A 266 -8.78 3.26 -17.39
N LEU A 267 -9.78 4.15 -17.37
CA LEU A 267 -10.55 4.45 -16.17
C LEU A 267 -11.26 3.18 -15.67
N LEU A 268 -11.99 2.48 -16.53
CA LEU A 268 -12.74 1.28 -16.13
C LEU A 268 -11.81 0.15 -15.65
N GLU A 269 -10.65 -0.02 -16.29
CA GLU A 269 -9.62 -0.97 -15.84
C GLU A 269 -9.20 -0.71 -14.39
N LYS A 270 -9.03 0.55 -13.99
CA LYS A 270 -8.65 0.91 -12.61
C LYS A 270 -9.70 0.55 -11.56
N PHE A 271 -10.95 0.29 -11.94
CA PHE A 271 -12.01 -0.18 -11.04
C PHE A 271 -12.15 -1.70 -10.99
N MET A 272 -11.31 -2.44 -11.73
CA MET A 272 -11.25 -3.89 -11.62
C MET A 272 -10.52 -4.30 -10.33
N GLU A 273 -11.12 -5.25 -9.62
CA GLU A 273 -10.59 -5.86 -8.41
C GLU A 273 -10.48 -7.36 -8.63
N LYS A 274 -9.39 -7.98 -8.15
CA LYS A 274 -9.22 -9.42 -8.18
C LYS A 274 -10.18 -10.08 -7.18
N GLU A 275 -10.95 -11.06 -7.62
CA GLU A 275 -11.81 -11.84 -6.73
C GLU A 275 -10.96 -12.84 -5.94
N SER A 276 -11.19 -12.89 -4.62
CA SER A 276 -10.63 -13.94 -3.77
C SER A 276 -11.38 -15.25 -4.06
N CYS A 277 -10.79 -16.14 -4.86
CA CYS A 277 -11.34 -17.49 -5.07
C CYS A 277 -11.25 -18.30 -3.77
N HIS A 278 -12.39 -18.51 -3.10
CA HIS A 278 -12.50 -19.38 -1.92
C HIS A 278 -12.77 -20.85 -2.26
N SER A 279 -12.81 -21.25 -3.53
CA SER A 279 -13.06 -22.65 -3.89
C SER A 279 -11.76 -23.44 -4.04
N MET A 280 -11.43 -24.23 -3.00
CA MET A 280 -10.61 -25.44 -3.10
C MET A 280 -11.38 -26.52 -3.91
N SER A 281 -11.76 -26.20 -5.14
CA SER A 281 -12.32 -27.15 -6.10
C SER A 281 -11.89 -26.72 -7.49
N GLN A 282 -11.00 -27.53 -8.05
CA GLN A 282 -10.61 -27.66 -9.46
C GLN A 282 -11.35 -26.78 -10.47
N GLY A 283 -10.58 -26.03 -11.26
CA GLY A 283 -11.05 -25.48 -12.53
C GLY A 283 -10.34 -24.20 -12.93
N ASP A 284 -9.22 -24.36 -13.63
CA ASP A 284 -8.43 -23.35 -14.35
C ASP A 284 -7.96 -22.14 -13.52
N GLY A 285 -6.65 -22.04 -13.29
CA GLY A 285 -6.00 -21.07 -12.40
C GLY A 285 -6.03 -19.62 -12.88
N THR A 286 -7.02 -19.23 -13.69
CA THR A 286 -7.18 -17.87 -14.17
C THR A 286 -7.74 -16.98 -13.04
N PRO A 287 -7.09 -15.85 -12.73
CA PRO A 287 -7.61 -14.92 -11.74
C PRO A 287 -8.95 -14.35 -12.23
N ARG A 288 -10.00 -14.50 -11.44
CA ARG A 288 -11.28 -13.83 -11.70
C ARG A 288 -11.20 -12.39 -11.26
N TYR A 289 -11.78 -11.50 -12.07
CA TYR A 289 -11.89 -10.09 -11.77
C TYR A 289 -13.36 -9.67 -11.67
N ARG A 290 -13.63 -8.70 -10.80
CA ARG A 290 -14.91 -8.01 -10.72
C ARG A 290 -14.71 -6.52 -10.82
N LEU A 291 -15.68 -5.82 -11.38
CA LEU A 291 -15.71 -4.36 -11.38
C LEU A 291 -16.35 -3.87 -10.08
N ASN A 292 -15.71 -2.94 -9.37
CA ASN A 292 -16.27 -2.34 -8.16
C ASN A 292 -17.39 -1.34 -8.50
N GLN A 293 -18.56 -1.87 -8.86
CA GLN A 293 -19.71 -1.07 -9.28
C GLN A 293 -20.19 -0.11 -8.20
N LYS A 294 -20.06 -0.49 -6.92
CA LYS A 294 -20.49 0.35 -5.79
C LYS A 294 -19.70 1.65 -5.75
N VAL A 295 -18.38 1.58 -5.94
CA VAL A 295 -17.51 2.77 -5.97
C VAL A 295 -17.62 3.51 -7.31
N LEU A 296 -17.91 2.81 -8.41
CA LEU A 296 -18.03 3.42 -9.74
C LEU A 296 -19.31 4.25 -9.94
N THR A 297 -20.45 3.77 -9.43
CA THR A 297 -21.80 4.33 -9.69
C THR A 297 -21.92 5.83 -9.35
N PRO A 298 -21.33 6.36 -8.26
CA PRO A 298 -21.37 7.80 -7.97
C PRO A 298 -20.66 8.66 -9.02
N PHE A 299 -19.75 8.11 -9.83
CA PHE A 299 -18.91 8.87 -10.75
C PHE A 299 -19.33 8.76 -12.22
N LEU A 300 -20.03 7.69 -12.60
CA LEU A 300 -20.45 7.46 -13.99
C LEU A 300 -21.93 7.05 -14.06
N ASP A 301 -22.68 7.76 -14.91
CA ASP A 301 -24.03 7.38 -15.30
C ASP A 301 -23.98 6.32 -16.43
N PRO A 302 -24.54 5.12 -16.21
CA PRO A 302 -24.54 4.04 -17.20
C PRO A 302 -25.22 4.37 -18.52
N GLY A 303 -26.26 5.21 -18.50
CA GLY A 303 -27.20 5.34 -19.61
C GLY A 303 -26.56 5.72 -20.94
N ASN A 304 -25.64 6.68 -20.93
CA ASN A 304 -24.99 7.21 -22.15
C ASN A 304 -23.70 6.46 -22.53
N LEU A 305 -23.21 5.57 -21.67
CA LEU A 305 -21.93 4.89 -21.86
C LEU A 305 -22.07 3.44 -22.32
N LEU A 306 -23.23 2.80 -22.07
CA LEU A 306 -23.45 1.40 -22.42
C LEU A 306 -23.24 1.11 -23.91
N ASP A 307 -23.91 1.82 -24.80
CA ASP A 307 -23.77 1.57 -26.25
C ASP A 307 -22.36 1.86 -26.76
N ARG A 308 -21.73 2.91 -26.22
CA ARG A 308 -20.33 3.24 -26.55
C ARG A 308 -19.37 2.16 -26.06
N THR A 309 -19.54 1.65 -24.84
CA THR A 309 -18.71 0.55 -24.31
C THR A 309 -18.87 -0.76 -25.10
N ARG A 310 -20.07 -1.04 -25.63
CA ARG A 310 -20.33 -2.19 -26.52
C ARG A 310 -19.52 -2.07 -27.82
N THR A 311 -19.58 -0.91 -28.48
CA THR A 311 -18.78 -0.66 -29.69
C THR A 311 -17.28 -0.78 -29.40
N LEU A 312 -16.83 -0.23 -28.27
CA LEU A 312 -15.42 -0.24 -27.91
C LEU A 312 -14.86 -1.63 -27.71
N THR A 313 -15.63 -2.57 -27.15
CA THR A 313 -15.17 -3.93 -26.84
C THR A 313 -14.60 -4.67 -28.07
N GLY A 314 -15.05 -4.31 -29.29
CA GLY A 314 -14.56 -4.87 -30.55
C GLY A 314 -13.27 -4.24 -31.10
N SER A 315 -12.72 -3.22 -30.45
CA SER A 315 -11.58 -2.47 -30.96
C SER A 315 -10.27 -3.23 -30.82
N GLU A 316 -9.45 -3.24 -31.88
CA GLU A 316 -8.16 -3.95 -31.91
C GLU A 316 -7.09 -3.32 -31.02
N TRP A 317 -7.19 -2.01 -30.73
CA TRP A 317 -6.20 -1.28 -29.94
C TRP A 317 -6.28 -1.55 -28.43
N LEU A 318 -7.36 -2.17 -27.94
CA LEU A 318 -7.55 -2.47 -26.51
C LEU A 318 -6.75 -3.70 -26.08
N GLY A 319 -6.04 -3.57 -24.97
CA GLY A 319 -5.47 -4.72 -24.26
C GLY A 319 -6.55 -5.59 -23.61
N GLU A 320 -6.23 -6.85 -23.29
CA GLU A 320 -7.20 -7.77 -22.67
C GLU A 320 -7.77 -7.25 -21.33
N PRO A 321 -6.97 -6.65 -20.41
CA PRO A 321 -7.51 -6.08 -19.17
C PRO A 321 -8.59 -5.02 -19.42
N GLN A 322 -8.39 -4.17 -20.41
CA GLN A 322 -9.35 -3.12 -20.78
C GLN A 322 -10.62 -3.70 -21.41
N LYS A 323 -10.50 -4.74 -22.25
CA LYS A 323 -11.65 -5.46 -22.80
C LYS A 323 -12.46 -6.13 -21.69
N ASP A 324 -11.79 -6.75 -20.73
CA ASP A 324 -12.44 -7.36 -19.57
C ASP A 324 -13.16 -6.32 -18.71
N ALA A 325 -12.55 -5.16 -18.48
CA ALA A 325 -13.18 -4.04 -17.78
C ALA A 325 -14.49 -3.60 -18.46
N LEU A 326 -14.46 -3.42 -19.78
CA LEU A 326 -15.63 -3.03 -20.59
C LEU A 326 -16.72 -4.09 -20.55
N ARG A 327 -16.38 -5.37 -20.71
CA ARG A 327 -17.33 -6.50 -20.61
C ARG A 327 -17.99 -6.57 -19.24
N LEU A 328 -17.21 -6.41 -18.17
CA LEU A 328 -17.72 -6.39 -16.80
C LEU A 328 -18.64 -5.19 -16.55
N TYR A 329 -18.30 -4.02 -17.09
CA TYR A 329 -19.14 -2.83 -17.01
C TYR A 329 -20.49 -3.03 -17.69
N ILE A 330 -20.51 -3.56 -18.92
CA ILE A 330 -21.75 -3.87 -19.65
C ILE A 330 -22.60 -4.84 -18.84
N LYS A 331 -22.01 -5.97 -18.42
CA LYS A 331 -22.70 -7.00 -17.64
C LYS A 331 -23.35 -6.41 -16.38
N ASN A 332 -22.62 -5.62 -15.60
CA ASN A 332 -23.12 -5.09 -14.33
C ASN A 332 -24.29 -4.08 -14.47
N ASN A 333 -24.38 -3.40 -15.61
CA ASN A 333 -25.40 -2.37 -15.84
C ASN A 333 -26.62 -2.90 -16.61
N GLU A 334 -26.50 -4.00 -17.34
CA GLU A 334 -27.66 -4.69 -17.96
C GLU A 334 -28.56 -5.35 -16.92
N PHE A 335 -28.01 -5.94 -15.86
CA PHE A 335 -28.79 -6.58 -14.79
C PHE A 335 -29.60 -5.61 -13.90
N LYS A 336 -29.35 -4.30 -13.98
CA LYS A 336 -30.10 -3.27 -13.22
C LYS A 336 -31.27 -2.67 -13.99
N GLY A 337 -31.44 -3.00 -15.27
CA GLY A 337 -32.52 -2.50 -16.13
C GLY A 337 -33.83 -3.29 -16.06
N HIS A 338 -34.02 -4.14 -15.05
CA HIS A 338 -35.22 -4.96 -14.84
C HIS A 338 -35.89 -4.67 -13.50
#